data_AF-A0AAD6DCF7-F1
#
_entry.id   AF-A0AAD6DCF7-F1
#
_cell.length_a   1.000
_cell.length_b   1.000
_cell.length_c   1.000
_cell.angle_alpha   90.00
_cell.angle_beta   90.00
_cell.angle_gamma   90.00
#
_symmetry.space_group_name_H-M   'P 1'
#
loop_
_entity.id
_entity.type
_entity.pdbx_description
1 polymer ?
#
loop_
_entity_poly.entity_id
_entity_poly.type
_entity_poly.pdbx_seq_one_letter_code
_entity_poly.pdbx_strand_id
1 'polypeptide(L)'
;MVIASQNSYDNFEFYKAVTILNRWANLEFSAFYMEAIKDRLYTLGENSLSRRAAQTTLFYILTHLQEVLGPITPLLVEETWEHTPETIKSHSGHPLQRIAASPATQWQDPALETSYKEITAVHAVIKSLQEEARSKKQLGSSLQSFVHISLPREGTTIFQQYLSELPDLFVVSSVTISKFDEPVPTDIAEAEWQYQQTCSPNGHEGMVYVYAPQASKCPRCWRYAVPETEETDKICDRCEDVVAKLDV
;
A
#
# COMPACT_ATOMS: atom_id res chain seq x y z
N MET A 1 5.71 -9.48 13.32
CA MET A 1 4.54 -10.31 13.70
C MET A 1 4.99 -11.74 14.01
N VAL A 2 5.47 -12.53 13.05
CA VAL A 2 5.82 -13.96 13.23
C VAL A 2 6.76 -14.23 14.42
N ILE A 3 7.96 -13.65 14.42
CA ILE A 3 8.96 -13.85 15.49
C ILE A 3 8.41 -13.44 16.87
N ALA A 4 7.71 -12.31 16.93
CA ALA A 4 7.15 -11.81 18.19
C ALA A 4 6.02 -12.71 18.73
N SER A 5 5.21 -13.29 17.85
CA SER A 5 4.18 -14.26 18.21
C SER A 5 4.79 -15.60 18.66
N GLN A 6 5.82 -16.10 17.96
CA GLN A 6 6.57 -17.30 18.35
C GLN A 6 7.17 -17.15 19.76
N ASN A 7 7.88 -16.05 20.02
CA ASN A 7 8.41 -15.75 21.35
C ASN A 7 7.30 -15.68 22.42
N SER A 8 6.12 -15.17 22.06
CA SER A 8 4.99 -15.14 23.00
C SER A 8 4.47 -16.55 23.31
N TYR A 9 4.41 -17.44 22.31
CA TYR A 9 4.05 -18.85 22.52
C TYR A 9 5.07 -19.59 23.39
N ASP A 10 6.37 -19.39 23.14
CA ASP A 10 7.45 -20.03 23.91
C ASP A 10 7.41 -19.66 25.40
N ASN A 11 6.92 -18.46 25.70
CA ASN A 11 6.77 -17.96 27.07
C ASN A 11 5.36 -18.19 27.66
N PHE A 12 4.48 -18.93 26.98
CA PHE A 12 3.08 -19.16 27.37
C PHE A 12 2.24 -17.87 27.51
N GLU A 13 2.64 -16.80 26.80
CA GLU A 13 2.00 -15.49 26.80
C GLU A 13 0.99 -15.34 25.65
N PHE A 14 0.03 -16.28 25.55
CA PHE A 14 -0.92 -16.37 24.42
C PHE A 14 -1.72 -15.07 24.17
N TYR A 15 -2.06 -14.33 25.23
CA TYR A 15 -2.75 -13.04 25.11
C TYR A 15 -1.91 -12.00 24.35
N LYS A 16 -0.58 -12.03 24.49
CA LYS A 16 0.33 -11.15 23.74
C LYS A 16 0.35 -11.56 22.27
N ALA A 17 0.41 -12.85 21.97
CA ALA A 17 0.36 -13.36 20.59
C ALA A 17 -0.92 -12.88 19.88
N VAL A 18 -2.09 -13.03 20.52
CA VAL A 18 -3.39 -12.53 20.00
C VAL A 18 -3.35 -11.02 19.76
N THR A 19 -2.82 -10.25 20.70
CA THR A 19 -2.72 -8.78 20.58
C THR A 19 -1.83 -8.36 19.41
N ILE A 20 -0.67 -9.00 19.26
CA ILE A 20 0.28 -8.76 18.17
C ILE A 20 -0.38 -9.06 16.82
N LEU A 21 -1.07 -10.21 16.72
CA LEU A 21 -1.74 -10.63 15.50
C LEU A 21 -2.85 -9.67 15.10
N ASN A 22 -3.74 -9.33 16.03
CA ASN A 22 -4.82 -8.39 15.76
C ASN A 22 -4.29 -7.02 15.35
N ARG A 23 -3.27 -6.50 16.04
CA ARG A 23 -2.66 -5.22 15.67
C ARG A 23 -2.06 -5.26 14.26
N TRP A 24 -1.28 -6.30 13.96
CA TRP A 24 -0.65 -6.45 12.65
C TRP A 24 -1.68 -6.63 11.52
N ALA A 25 -2.70 -7.47 11.73
CA ALA A 25 -3.74 -7.72 10.74
C ALA A 25 -4.52 -6.46 10.41
N ASN A 26 -4.86 -5.64 11.41
CA ASN A 26 -5.61 -4.41 11.20
C ASN A 26 -4.75 -3.29 10.59
N LEU A 27 -3.59 -3.00 11.18
CA LEU A 27 -2.80 -1.82 10.81
C LEU A 27 -1.89 -2.06 9.61
N GLU A 28 -1.09 -3.11 9.65
CA GLU A 28 -0.04 -3.34 8.65
C GLU A 28 -0.60 -4.05 7.42
N PHE A 29 -1.42 -5.09 7.63
CA PHE A 29 -1.93 -5.90 6.54
C PHE A 29 -3.16 -5.29 5.88
N SER A 30 -4.26 -5.11 6.61
CA SER A 30 -5.53 -4.63 6.06
C SER A 30 -5.47 -3.15 5.66
N ALA A 31 -5.20 -2.25 6.61
CA ALA A 31 -5.31 -0.80 6.39
C ALA A 31 -4.16 -0.18 5.58
N PHE A 32 -3.05 -0.90 5.42
CA PHE A 32 -1.88 -0.43 4.67
C PHE A 32 -1.60 -1.32 3.45
N TYR A 33 -1.11 -2.55 3.66
CA TYR A 33 -0.59 -3.36 2.56
C TYR A 33 -1.66 -3.73 1.54
N MET A 34 -2.81 -4.23 1.99
CA MET A 34 -3.92 -4.61 1.11
C MET A 34 -4.46 -3.41 0.35
N GLU A 35 -4.65 -2.25 0.98
CA GLU A 35 -5.05 -1.02 0.27
C GLU A 35 -4.06 -0.63 -0.82
N ALA A 36 -2.75 -0.66 -0.53
CA ALA A 36 -1.71 -0.28 -1.48
C ALA A 36 -1.64 -1.23 -2.69
N ILE A 37 -1.91 -2.53 -2.51
CA ILE A 37 -1.79 -3.51 -3.60
C ILE A 37 -3.09 -3.83 -4.33
N LYS A 38 -4.26 -3.29 -3.93
CA LYS A 38 -5.54 -3.55 -4.62
C LYS A 38 -5.46 -3.21 -6.11
N ASP A 39 -4.94 -2.03 -6.41
CA ASP A 39 -4.85 -1.54 -7.79
C ASP A 39 -3.99 -2.46 -8.65
N ARG A 40 -2.81 -2.90 -8.16
CA ARG A 40 -1.96 -3.83 -8.90
C ARG A 40 -2.57 -5.23 -9.05
N LEU A 41 -3.28 -5.72 -8.02
CA LEU A 41 -3.91 -7.05 -8.07
C LEU A 41 -5.09 -7.08 -9.04
N TYR A 42 -5.88 -6.02 -9.11
CA TYR A 42 -7.12 -5.98 -9.89
C TYR A 42 -6.91 -5.47 -11.31
N THR A 43 -5.95 -4.56 -11.50
CA THR A 43 -5.85 -3.82 -12.77
C THR A 43 -4.66 -4.22 -13.63
N LEU A 44 -3.61 -4.87 -13.09
CA LEU A 44 -2.50 -5.34 -13.91
C LEU A 44 -2.76 -6.73 -14.51
N GLY A 45 -2.14 -6.98 -15.66
CA GLY A 45 -2.22 -8.26 -16.35
C GLY A 45 -1.78 -9.42 -15.47
N GLU A 46 -2.38 -10.60 -15.69
CA GLU A 46 -2.19 -11.82 -14.89
C GLU A 46 -0.72 -12.19 -14.70
N ASN A 47 0.06 -12.11 -15.78
CA ASN A 47 1.48 -12.47 -15.78
C ASN A 47 2.42 -11.29 -15.51
N SER A 48 1.90 -10.11 -15.15
CA SER A 48 2.74 -8.94 -14.90
C SER A 48 3.65 -9.17 -13.69
N LEU A 49 4.90 -8.70 -13.79
CA LEU A 49 5.89 -8.90 -12.73
C LEU A 49 5.44 -8.28 -11.40
N SER A 50 4.86 -7.08 -11.43
CA SER A 50 4.37 -6.39 -10.23
C SER A 50 3.21 -7.14 -9.55
N ARG A 51 2.23 -7.66 -10.31
CA ARG A 51 1.15 -8.49 -9.76
C ARG A 51 1.68 -9.78 -9.16
N ARG A 52 2.58 -10.47 -9.86
CA ARG A 52 3.20 -11.71 -9.37
C ARG A 52 4.07 -11.47 -8.13
N ALA A 53 4.75 -10.33 -8.04
CA ALA A 53 5.50 -9.95 -6.84
C ALA A 53 4.56 -9.79 -5.63
N ALA A 54 3.44 -9.08 -5.79
CA ALA A 54 2.43 -8.96 -4.74
C ALA A 54 1.84 -10.31 -4.31
N GLN A 55 1.47 -11.17 -5.28
CA GLN A 55 0.98 -12.52 -5.00
C GLN A 55 2.01 -13.40 -4.29
N THR A 56 3.29 -13.26 -4.64
CA THR A 56 4.39 -13.99 -3.98
C THR A 56 4.51 -13.56 -2.51
N THR A 57 4.44 -12.27 -2.22
CA THR A 57 4.43 -11.76 -0.84
C THR A 57 3.19 -12.23 -0.08
N LEU A 58 2.00 -12.18 -0.71
CA LEU A 58 0.76 -12.68 -0.12
C LEU A 58 0.81 -14.18 0.20
N PHE A 59 1.46 -14.98 -0.65
CA PHE A 59 1.68 -16.40 -0.41
C PHE A 59 2.52 -16.64 0.87
N TYR A 60 3.62 -15.90 1.04
CA TYR A 60 4.44 -16.01 2.26
C TYR A 60 3.68 -15.50 3.50
N ILE A 61 2.91 -14.42 3.36
CA ILE A 61 2.04 -13.91 4.43
C ILE A 61 1.04 -14.99 4.85
N LEU A 62 0.31 -15.60 3.90
CA LEU A 62 -0.68 -16.64 4.19
C LEU A 62 -0.04 -17.84 4.89
N THR A 63 1.10 -18.30 4.38
CA THR A 63 1.83 -19.46 4.92
C THR A 63 2.20 -19.26 6.40
N HIS A 64 2.82 -18.11 6.73
CA HIS A 64 3.20 -17.81 8.11
C HIS A 64 2.00 -17.45 8.98
N LEU A 65 0.96 -16.83 8.44
CA LEU A 65 -0.24 -16.50 9.19
C LEU A 65 -0.98 -17.77 9.62
N GLN A 66 -1.08 -18.78 8.75
CA GLN A 66 -1.63 -20.10 9.10
C GLN A 66 -0.81 -20.79 10.21
N GLU A 67 0.52 -20.72 10.15
CA GLU A 67 1.40 -21.29 11.19
C GLU A 67 1.20 -20.61 12.55
N VAL A 68 1.15 -19.29 12.55
CA VAL A 68 1.00 -18.51 13.79
C VAL A 68 -0.42 -18.61 14.34
N LEU A 69 -1.45 -18.74 13.49
CA LEU A 69 -2.84 -18.89 13.93
C LEU A 69 -3.19 -20.31 14.37
N GLY A 70 -2.49 -21.34 13.87
CA GLY A 70 -2.80 -22.76 14.14
C GLY A 70 -3.04 -23.09 15.62
N PRO A 71 -2.18 -22.64 16.56
CA PRO A 71 -2.37 -22.90 17.99
C PRO A 71 -3.59 -22.22 18.63
N ILE A 72 -4.13 -21.15 18.03
CA ILE A 72 -5.25 -20.37 18.60
C ILE A 72 -6.56 -20.69 17.90
N THR A 73 -6.53 -20.79 16.57
CA THR A 73 -7.72 -20.96 15.72
C THR A 73 -7.52 -22.10 14.70
N PRO A 74 -7.35 -23.36 15.15
CA PRO A 74 -7.03 -24.47 14.26
C PRO A 74 -8.12 -24.75 13.22
N LEU A 75 -9.41 -24.58 13.59
CA LEU A 75 -10.53 -24.77 12.67
C LEU A 75 -10.54 -23.72 11.54
N LEU A 76 -10.18 -22.47 11.86
CA LEU A 76 -10.02 -21.42 10.84
C LEU A 76 -8.85 -21.74 9.92
N VAL A 77 -7.74 -22.24 10.46
CA VAL A 77 -6.59 -22.66 9.65
C VAL A 77 -6.97 -23.80 8.72
N GLU A 78 -7.72 -24.80 9.20
CA GLU A 78 -8.25 -25.89 8.38
C GLU A 78 -9.14 -25.38 7.24
N GLU A 79 -10.08 -24.49 7.54
CA GLU A 79 -10.97 -23.88 6.54
C GLU A 79 -10.18 -23.08 5.49
N THR A 80 -9.20 -22.27 5.91
CA THR A 80 -8.36 -21.53 4.95
C THR A 80 -7.49 -22.46 4.11
N TRP A 81 -7.05 -23.58 4.68
CA TRP A 81 -6.31 -24.60 3.96
C TRP A 81 -7.19 -25.30 2.93
N GLU A 82 -8.43 -25.65 3.28
CA GLU A 82 -9.40 -26.22 2.34
C GLU A 82 -9.58 -25.34 1.11
N HIS A 83 -9.63 -24.01 1.29
CA HIS A 83 -9.76 -23.02 0.20
C HIS A 83 -8.44 -22.62 -0.46
N THR A 84 -7.30 -23.17 -0.03
CA THR A 84 -5.99 -22.91 -0.65
C THR A 84 -5.89 -23.62 -2.01
N PRO A 85 -5.36 -22.98 -3.07
CA PRO A 85 -5.17 -23.61 -4.37
C PRO A 85 -4.42 -24.94 -4.32
N GLU A 86 -4.84 -25.91 -5.13
CA GLU A 86 -4.24 -27.25 -5.17
C GLU A 86 -2.76 -27.22 -5.59
N THR A 87 -2.39 -26.25 -6.43
CA THR A 87 -1.00 -26.00 -6.81
C THR A 87 -0.12 -25.61 -5.62
N ILE A 88 -0.67 -24.95 -4.60
CA ILE A 88 0.05 -24.65 -3.36
C ILE A 88 0.07 -25.88 -2.44
N LYS A 89 -1.07 -26.58 -2.31
CA LYS A 89 -1.19 -27.80 -1.48
C LYS A 89 -0.22 -28.90 -1.89
N SER A 90 -0.06 -29.11 -3.19
CA SER A 90 0.85 -30.11 -3.75
C SER A 90 2.34 -29.84 -3.46
N HIS A 91 2.71 -28.59 -3.16
CA HIS A 91 4.10 -28.19 -2.90
C HIS A 91 4.36 -27.83 -1.43
N SER A 92 3.33 -27.77 -0.59
CA SER A 92 3.41 -27.31 0.80
C SER A 92 2.77 -28.31 1.74
N GLY A 93 3.42 -28.62 2.87
CA GLY A 93 2.82 -29.44 3.91
C GLY A 93 1.58 -28.77 4.52
N HIS A 94 0.64 -29.59 4.98
CA HIS A 94 -0.56 -29.13 5.70
C HIS A 94 -0.18 -28.21 6.87
N PRO A 95 -0.76 -27.01 7.03
CA PRO A 95 -0.29 -26.00 7.98
C PRO A 95 -0.24 -26.51 9.44
N LEU A 96 -1.23 -27.29 9.87
CA LEU A 96 -1.25 -27.90 11.22
C LEU A 96 -0.24 -29.05 11.43
N GLN A 97 0.46 -29.48 10.37
CA GLN A 97 1.50 -30.50 10.42
C GLN A 97 2.90 -29.90 10.17
N ARG A 98 3.00 -28.60 9.88
CA ARG A 98 4.29 -27.91 9.70
C ARG A 98 4.91 -27.57 11.04
N ILE A 99 6.24 -27.61 11.10
CA ILE A 99 6.99 -26.95 12.15
C ILE A 99 7.06 -25.47 11.78
N ALA A 100 6.59 -24.58 12.65
CA ALA A 100 6.58 -23.14 12.40
C ALA A 100 8.01 -22.66 12.11
N ALA A 101 8.22 -22.10 10.92
CA ALA A 101 9.53 -21.61 10.51
C ALA A 101 9.66 -20.12 10.83
N SER A 102 10.84 -19.70 11.26
CA SER A 102 11.16 -18.28 11.29
C SER A 102 11.25 -17.73 9.86
N PRO A 103 10.79 -16.50 9.61
CA PRO A 103 10.99 -15.85 8.31
C PRO A 103 12.48 -15.78 7.97
N ALA A 104 12.79 -15.82 6.68
CA ALA A 104 14.17 -15.85 6.22
C ALA A 104 14.91 -14.56 6.65
N THR A 105 16.13 -14.70 7.17
CA THR A 105 16.87 -13.57 7.76
C THR A 105 17.18 -12.47 6.74
N GLN A 106 17.31 -12.82 5.46
CA GLN A 106 17.49 -11.87 4.36
C GLN A 106 16.30 -10.95 4.11
N TRP A 107 15.12 -11.23 4.68
CA TRP A 107 13.96 -10.33 4.59
C TRP A 107 14.01 -9.21 5.63
N GLN A 108 14.96 -9.25 6.58
CA GLN A 108 15.20 -8.15 7.51
C GLN A 108 16.08 -7.10 6.84
N ASP A 109 15.48 -5.97 6.48
CA ASP A 109 16.16 -4.85 5.87
C ASP A 109 15.97 -3.57 6.72
N PRO A 110 17.00 -3.18 7.52
CA PRO A 110 16.94 -1.97 8.34
C PRO A 110 16.79 -0.66 7.54
N ALA A 111 17.28 -0.63 6.30
CA ALA A 111 17.15 0.53 5.43
C ALA A 111 15.70 0.68 4.94
N LEU A 112 15.06 -0.43 4.61
CA LEU A 112 13.64 -0.45 4.28
C LEU A 112 12.78 -0.08 5.49
N GLU A 113 13.12 -0.52 6.70
CA GLU A 113 12.38 -0.13 7.91
C GLU A 113 12.44 1.38 8.17
N THR A 114 13.60 1.99 7.93
CA THR A 114 13.77 3.45 8.02
C THR A 114 12.91 4.15 6.95
N SER A 115 13.00 3.70 5.71
CA SER A 115 12.22 4.24 4.59
C SER A 115 10.71 4.12 4.84
N TYR A 116 10.26 2.99 5.39
CA TYR A 116 8.87 2.74 5.73
C TYR A 116 8.32 3.72 6.77
N LYS A 117 9.10 4.01 7.82
CA LYS A 117 8.73 4.98 8.85
C LYS A 117 8.55 6.39 8.27
N GLU A 118 9.41 6.80 7.35
CA GLU A 118 9.30 8.11 6.69
C GLU A 118 8.08 8.19 5.78
N ILE A 119 7.85 7.17 4.94
CA ILE A 119 6.71 7.09 4.04
C ILE A 119 5.39 7.07 4.83
N THR A 120 5.31 6.27 5.89
CA THR A 120 4.08 6.20 6.72
C THR A 120 3.80 7.48 7.50
N ALA A 121 4.84 8.21 7.92
CA ALA A 121 4.68 9.53 8.54
C ALA A 121 4.04 10.54 7.56
N VAL A 122 4.51 10.57 6.30
CA VAL A 122 3.90 11.41 5.26
C VAL A 122 2.49 10.93 4.89
N HIS A 123 2.27 9.61 4.81
CA HIS A 123 0.94 9.04 4.55
C HIS A 123 -0.07 9.47 5.63
N ALA A 124 0.33 9.52 6.91
CA ALA A 124 -0.54 9.99 7.98
C ALA A 124 -0.99 11.45 7.76
N VAL A 125 -0.07 12.32 7.30
CA VAL A 125 -0.39 13.72 6.94
C VAL A 125 -1.35 13.76 5.74
N ILE A 126 -1.10 12.97 4.70
CA ILE A 126 -1.99 12.87 3.53
C ILE A 126 -3.41 12.45 3.96
N LYS A 127 -3.52 11.42 4.81
CA LYS A 127 -4.83 10.97 5.33
C LYS A 127 -5.55 12.08 6.10
N SER A 128 -4.84 12.81 6.95
CA SER A 128 -5.40 13.96 7.68
C SER A 128 -5.98 15.00 6.73
N LEU A 129 -5.23 15.38 5.69
CA LEU A 129 -5.67 16.35 4.67
C LEU A 129 -6.86 15.83 3.85
N GLN A 130 -6.88 14.54 3.50
CA GLN A 130 -8.02 13.90 2.84
C GLN A 130 -9.29 13.91 3.70
N GLU A 131 -9.16 13.69 5.02
CA GLU A 131 -10.30 13.79 5.94
C GLU A 131 -10.83 15.22 6.05
N GLU A 132 -9.96 16.24 6.00
CA GLU A 132 -10.42 17.63 5.95
C GLU A 132 -11.24 17.88 4.67
N ALA A 133 -10.74 17.45 3.51
CA ALA A 133 -11.47 17.57 2.24
C ALA A 133 -12.82 16.80 2.26
N ARG A 134 -12.86 15.61 2.85
CA ARG A 134 -14.10 14.82 3.05
C ARG A 134 -15.10 15.55 3.93
N SER A 135 -14.65 16.19 5.01
CA SER A 135 -15.51 16.93 5.92
C SER A 135 -16.27 18.07 5.22
N LYS A 136 -15.66 18.66 4.18
CA LYS A 136 -16.25 19.70 3.33
C LYS A 136 -16.95 19.16 2.09
N LYS A 137 -17.09 17.83 1.96
CA LYS A 137 -17.72 17.12 0.83
C LYS A 137 -17.03 17.35 -0.52
N GLN A 138 -15.75 17.70 -0.50
CA GLN A 138 -14.94 17.94 -1.71
C GLN A 138 -14.25 16.66 -2.21
N LEU A 139 -14.06 15.68 -1.32
CA LEU A 139 -13.44 14.39 -1.62
C LEU A 139 -14.38 13.24 -1.25
N GLY A 140 -14.61 12.31 -2.18
CA GLY A 140 -15.30 11.04 -1.91
C GLY A 140 -14.30 9.91 -1.66
N SER A 141 -13.64 9.46 -2.72
CA SER A 141 -12.58 8.42 -2.67
C SER A 141 -11.19 9.05 -2.58
N SER A 142 -10.25 8.41 -1.88
CA SER A 142 -8.85 8.88 -1.82
C SER A 142 -8.20 9.01 -3.20
N LEU A 143 -8.58 8.16 -4.16
CA LEU A 143 -8.11 8.27 -5.55
C LEU A 143 -8.54 9.59 -6.23
N GLN A 144 -9.55 10.29 -5.72
CA GLN A 144 -9.95 11.62 -6.21
C GLN A 144 -9.04 12.73 -5.67
N SER A 145 -7.75 12.46 -5.49
CA SER A 145 -6.77 13.44 -5.02
C SER A 145 -5.41 13.23 -5.67
N PHE A 146 -4.70 14.34 -5.88
CA PHE A 146 -3.28 14.39 -6.21
C PHE A 146 -2.49 14.88 -4.99
N VAL A 147 -1.22 14.47 -4.92
CA VAL A 147 -0.32 14.82 -3.83
C VAL A 147 0.93 15.48 -4.39
N HIS A 148 1.37 16.55 -3.72
CA HIS A 148 2.67 17.14 -3.93
C HIS A 148 3.44 17.18 -2.61
N ILE A 149 4.69 16.73 -2.62
CA ILE A 149 5.55 16.71 -1.45
C ILE A 149 6.73 17.63 -1.72
N SER A 150 6.90 18.65 -0.89
CA SER A 150 8.02 19.57 -0.96
C SER A 150 8.93 19.37 0.26
N LEU A 151 10.16 18.91 0.03
CA LEU A 151 11.12 18.54 1.09
C LEU A 151 12.52 19.12 0.77
N PRO A 152 13.38 19.33 1.77
CA PRO A 152 14.78 19.65 1.52
C PRO A 152 15.47 18.46 0.83
N ARG A 153 16.61 18.73 0.17
CA ARG A 153 17.31 17.73 -0.66
C ARG A 153 17.57 16.42 0.07
N GLU A 154 18.01 16.50 1.32
CA GLU A 154 18.28 15.35 2.19
C GLU A 154 17.03 14.49 2.39
N GLY A 155 15.87 15.12 2.60
CA GLY A 155 14.58 14.46 2.76
C GLY A 155 13.96 13.92 1.46
N THR A 156 14.32 14.47 0.28
CA THR A 156 13.72 14.03 -1.00
C THR A 156 14.17 12.66 -1.49
N THR A 157 15.37 12.21 -1.09
CA THR A 157 16.04 11.03 -1.69
C THR A 157 15.20 9.75 -1.63
N ILE A 158 14.61 9.47 -0.46
CA ILE A 158 13.80 8.25 -0.25
C ILE A 158 12.51 8.30 -1.06
N PHE A 159 11.81 9.44 -1.06
CA PHE A 159 10.58 9.59 -1.83
C PHE A 159 10.85 9.53 -3.34
N GLN A 160 11.97 10.07 -3.81
CA GLN A 160 12.38 9.95 -5.21
C GLN A 160 12.70 8.50 -5.58
N GLN A 161 13.38 7.75 -4.70
CA GLN A 161 13.68 6.33 -4.92
C GLN A 161 12.40 5.49 -5.12
N TYR A 162 11.33 5.79 -4.38
CA TYR A 162 10.06 5.04 -4.44
C TYR A 162 8.96 5.76 -5.21
N LEU A 163 9.27 6.82 -5.98
CA LEU A 163 8.27 7.71 -6.59
C LEU A 163 7.19 6.97 -7.39
N SER A 164 7.57 5.94 -8.13
CA SER A 164 6.64 5.13 -8.93
C SER A 164 5.64 4.31 -8.11
N GLU A 165 5.98 3.99 -6.85
CA GLU A 165 5.15 3.20 -5.93
C GLU A 165 4.32 4.10 -5.00
N LEU A 166 4.70 5.38 -4.82
CA LEU A 166 4.01 6.29 -3.88
C LEU A 166 2.50 6.46 -4.16
N PRO A 167 2.00 6.55 -5.41
CA PRO A 167 0.57 6.64 -5.66
C PRO A 167 -0.22 5.43 -5.11
N ASP A 168 0.35 4.22 -5.22
CA ASP A 168 -0.21 3.01 -4.61
C ASP A 168 -0.15 3.10 -3.08
N LEU A 169 1.03 3.42 -2.53
CA LEU A 169 1.26 3.44 -1.08
C LEU A 169 0.39 4.47 -0.35
N PHE A 170 0.09 5.60 -0.98
CA PHE A 170 -0.76 6.66 -0.44
C PHE A 170 -2.22 6.56 -0.91
N VAL A 171 -2.54 5.62 -1.81
CA VAL A 171 -3.88 5.44 -2.38
C VAL A 171 -4.40 6.73 -3.02
N VAL A 172 -3.59 7.33 -3.89
CA VAL A 172 -3.89 8.57 -4.62
C VAL A 172 -3.63 8.40 -6.11
N SER A 173 -4.14 9.31 -6.93
CA SER A 173 -3.99 9.17 -8.39
C SER A 173 -2.64 9.64 -8.92
N SER A 174 -2.00 10.61 -8.25
CA SER A 174 -0.69 11.14 -8.64
C SER A 174 0.09 11.62 -7.42
N VAL A 175 1.42 11.47 -7.47
CA VAL A 175 2.36 11.99 -6.47
C VAL A 175 3.49 12.68 -7.22
N THR A 176 3.81 13.90 -6.83
CA THR A 176 4.95 14.67 -7.33
C THR A 176 5.81 15.14 -6.16
N ILE A 177 7.10 15.36 -6.42
CA ILE A 177 8.07 15.77 -5.38
C ILE A 177 8.88 16.94 -5.92
N SER A 178 9.04 17.98 -5.11
CA SER A 178 9.93 19.13 -5.37
C SER A 178 10.88 19.36 -4.19
N LYS A 179 11.89 20.20 -4.41
CA LYS A 179 12.67 20.75 -3.30
C LYS A 179 11.92 21.87 -2.59
N PHE A 180 12.22 22.08 -1.31
CA PHE A 180 11.55 23.10 -0.49
C PHE A 180 11.72 24.54 -1.00
N ASP A 181 12.80 24.83 -1.72
CA ASP A 181 13.11 26.12 -2.32
C ASP A 181 12.53 26.30 -3.74
N GLU A 182 11.99 25.23 -4.33
CA GLU A 182 11.35 25.28 -5.64
C GLU A 182 9.92 25.81 -5.50
N PRO A 183 9.43 26.60 -6.48
CA PRO A 183 8.06 27.08 -6.46
C PRO A 183 7.08 25.91 -6.51
N VAL A 184 6.04 26.00 -5.67
CA VAL A 184 4.91 25.07 -5.69
C VAL A 184 4.26 25.09 -7.08
N PRO A 185 3.96 23.93 -7.69
CA PRO A 185 3.29 23.87 -8.99
C PRO A 185 2.03 24.75 -9.06
N THR A 186 1.89 25.51 -10.14
CA THR A 186 0.74 26.41 -10.38
C THR A 186 -0.58 25.66 -10.35
N ASP A 187 -0.57 24.41 -10.80
CA ASP A 187 -1.67 23.47 -10.78
C ASP A 187 -2.35 23.39 -9.39
N ILE A 188 -1.57 23.44 -8.32
CA ILE A 188 -2.12 23.36 -6.95
C ILE A 188 -2.92 24.63 -6.60
N ALA A 189 -2.48 25.79 -7.10
CA ALA A 189 -3.17 27.05 -6.87
C ALA A 189 -4.45 27.18 -7.72
N GLU A 190 -4.48 26.54 -8.89
CA GLU A 190 -5.62 26.52 -9.81
C GLU A 190 -6.63 25.39 -9.52
N ALA A 191 -6.29 24.46 -8.62
CA ALA A 191 -7.16 23.35 -8.24
C ALA A 191 -8.45 23.83 -7.57
N GLU A 192 -9.56 23.15 -7.85
CA GLU A 192 -10.89 23.44 -7.26
C GLU A 192 -10.85 23.49 -5.72
N TRP A 193 -10.02 22.63 -5.13
CA TRP A 193 -9.72 22.64 -3.70
C TRP A 193 -8.30 22.16 -3.46
N GLN A 194 -7.69 22.64 -2.38
CA GLN A 194 -6.38 22.22 -1.92
C GLN A 194 -6.26 22.37 -0.40
N TYR A 195 -5.48 21.48 0.19
CA TYR A 195 -5.11 21.48 1.59
C TYR A 195 -3.62 21.25 1.71
N GLN A 196 -3.01 21.85 2.73
CA GLN A 196 -1.60 21.68 3.01
C GLN A 196 -1.35 21.52 4.50
N GLN A 197 -0.34 20.72 4.85
CA GLN A 197 0.12 20.56 6.21
C GLN A 197 1.62 20.27 6.23
N THR A 198 2.30 20.81 7.23
CA THR A 198 3.72 20.56 7.45
C THR A 198 3.97 19.10 7.84
N CYS A 199 5.11 18.58 7.41
CA CYS A 199 5.58 17.26 7.79
C CYS A 199 7.06 17.34 8.17
N SER A 200 7.52 16.38 8.97
CA SER A 200 8.94 16.31 9.37
C SER A 200 9.48 14.88 9.28
N PRO A 201 9.45 14.24 8.10
CA PRO A 201 10.01 12.90 7.94
C PRO A 201 11.50 12.92 8.31
N ASN A 202 11.87 12.11 9.31
CA ASN A 202 13.23 11.99 9.82
C ASN A 202 13.86 13.34 10.23
N GLY A 203 13.04 14.27 10.77
CA GLY A 203 13.49 15.57 11.24
C GLY A 203 13.71 16.63 10.15
N HIS A 204 13.41 16.32 8.89
CA HIS A 204 13.49 17.29 7.79
C HIS A 204 12.14 17.97 7.59
N GLU A 205 12.04 19.27 7.88
CA GLU A 205 10.80 20.03 7.67
C GLU A 205 10.44 20.12 6.19
N GLY A 206 9.19 19.79 5.86
CA GLY A 206 8.63 19.92 4.53
C GLY A 206 7.13 20.20 4.55
N MET A 207 6.55 20.28 3.37
CA MET A 207 5.13 20.55 3.16
C MET A 207 4.51 19.47 2.29
N VAL A 208 3.33 19.00 2.69
CA VAL A 208 2.50 18.08 1.90
C VAL A 208 1.28 18.85 1.45
N TYR A 209 0.97 18.74 0.16
CA TYR A 209 -0.24 19.28 -0.45
C TYR A 209 -1.11 18.12 -0.93
N VAL A 210 -2.41 18.20 -0.66
CA VAL A 210 -3.44 17.32 -1.22
C VAL A 210 -4.46 18.20 -1.92
N TYR A 211 -4.71 17.94 -3.19
CA TYR A 211 -5.52 18.82 -4.04
C TYR A 211 -6.37 18.05 -5.05
N ALA A 212 -7.36 18.75 -5.60
CA ALA A 212 -8.26 18.22 -6.62
C ALA A 212 -7.47 17.76 -7.86
N PRO A 213 -7.77 16.57 -8.42
CA PRO A 213 -7.13 16.11 -9.65
C PRO A 213 -7.46 17.02 -10.84
N GLN A 214 -6.50 17.15 -11.76
CA GLN A 214 -6.64 17.86 -13.04
C GLN A 214 -6.68 16.89 -14.22
N ALA A 215 -7.39 15.78 -14.01
CA ALA A 215 -7.51 14.70 -14.95
C ALA A 215 -8.87 14.05 -14.74
N SER A 216 -9.43 13.47 -15.78
CA SER A 216 -10.64 12.66 -15.69
C SER A 216 -10.37 11.28 -15.10
N LYS A 217 -11.42 10.73 -14.46
CA LYS A 217 -11.41 9.40 -13.85
C LYS A 217 -11.39 8.31 -14.93
N CYS A 218 -10.41 7.42 -14.88
CA CYS A 218 -10.40 6.19 -15.66
C CYS A 218 -11.51 5.23 -15.16
N PRO A 219 -12.42 4.75 -16.03
CA PRO A 219 -13.53 3.89 -15.61
C PRO A 219 -13.07 2.50 -15.14
N ARG A 220 -11.86 2.07 -15.52
CA ARG A 220 -11.31 0.75 -15.16
C ARG A 220 -10.56 0.73 -13.82
N CYS A 221 -9.54 1.57 -13.65
CA CYS A 221 -8.74 1.57 -12.41
C CYS A 221 -9.17 2.64 -11.39
N TRP A 222 -10.11 3.51 -11.76
CA TRP A 222 -10.63 4.61 -10.93
C TRP A 222 -9.63 5.69 -10.53
N ARG A 223 -8.41 5.64 -11.07
CA ARG A 223 -7.46 6.75 -10.96
C ARG A 223 -7.86 7.90 -11.89
N TYR A 224 -7.54 9.10 -11.46
CA TYR A 224 -7.66 10.34 -12.22
C TYR A 224 -6.38 10.50 -13.03
N ALA A 225 -6.40 9.97 -14.25
CA ALA A 225 -5.20 9.81 -15.08
C ALA A 225 -5.50 9.96 -16.58
N VAL A 226 -6.74 10.28 -16.95
CA VAL A 226 -7.15 10.53 -18.34
C VAL A 226 -7.13 12.04 -18.55
N PRO A 227 -6.45 12.59 -19.56
CA PRO A 227 -6.50 14.03 -19.83
C PRO A 227 -7.94 14.53 -20.00
N GLU A 228 -8.30 15.69 -19.43
CA GLU A 228 -9.68 16.22 -19.50
C GLU A 228 -10.15 16.56 -20.92
N THR A 229 -9.22 16.69 -21.87
CA THR A 229 -9.51 16.94 -23.29
C THR A 229 -10.05 15.71 -24.03
N GLU A 230 -10.01 14.53 -23.39
CA GLU A 230 -10.39 13.25 -23.98
C GLU A 230 -11.84 12.87 -23.64
N GLU A 231 -12.39 11.89 -24.36
CA GLU A 231 -13.74 11.38 -24.12
C GLU A 231 -13.89 10.78 -22.70
N THR A 232 -15.07 10.95 -22.09
CA THR A 232 -15.36 10.52 -20.72
C THR A 232 -15.24 9.01 -20.49
N ASP A 233 -15.32 8.22 -21.55
CA ASP A 233 -15.26 6.75 -21.49
C ASP A 233 -13.86 6.20 -21.78
N LYS A 234 -12.88 7.06 -22.07
CA LYS A 234 -11.50 6.65 -22.30
C LYS A 234 -10.89 6.07 -21.03
N ILE A 235 -10.14 4.98 -21.19
CA ILE A 235 -9.31 4.39 -20.11
C ILE A 235 -7.90 4.98 -20.17
N CYS A 236 -7.19 5.04 -19.05
CA CYS A 236 -5.81 5.55 -19.04
C CYS A 236 -4.85 4.59 -19.75
N ASP A 237 -3.71 5.10 -20.22
CA ASP A 237 -2.67 4.34 -20.95
C ASP A 237 -2.29 3.03 -20.23
N ARG A 238 -2.14 3.08 -18.89
CA ARG A 238 -1.84 1.89 -18.08
C ARG A 238 -2.90 0.80 -18.20
N CYS A 239 -4.17 1.20 -18.31
CA CYS A 239 -5.28 0.27 -18.51
C CYS A 239 -5.36 -0.20 -19.96
N GLU A 240 -5.12 0.68 -20.93
CA GLU A 240 -5.06 0.32 -22.37
C GLU A 240 -4.01 -0.76 -22.60
N ASP A 241 -2.79 -0.58 -22.07
CA ASP A 241 -1.69 -1.54 -22.17
C ASP A 241 -2.03 -2.95 -21.65
N VAL A 242 -2.91 -3.03 -20.66
CA VAL A 242 -3.36 -4.30 -20.08
C VAL A 242 -4.46 -4.90 -20.94
N VAL A 243 -5.47 -4.11 -21.31
CA VAL A 243 -6.61 -4.57 -22.11
C VAL A 243 -6.16 -5.04 -23.49
N ALA A 244 -5.24 -4.31 -24.14
CA ALA A 244 -4.68 -4.69 -25.44
C ALA A 244 -3.96 -6.05 -25.44
N LYS A 245 -3.55 -6.56 -24.27
CA LYS A 245 -2.91 -7.87 -24.11
C LYS A 245 -3.90 -8.99 -23.75
N LEU A 246 -5.15 -8.66 -23.47
CA LEU A 246 -6.22 -9.63 -23.19
C LEU A 246 -6.92 -10.10 -24.48
N ASP A 247 -6.83 -9.33 -25.56
CA ASP A 247 -7.32 -9.71 -26.88
C ASP A 247 -6.34 -10.69 -27.57
N VAL A 248 -6.28 -11.92 -27.04
CA VAL A 248 -5.67 -13.10 -27.70
C VAL A 248 -6.55 -14.33 -27.47
#